data_AF-A0AAV6J6C8-F1
#
_entry.id   AF-A0AAV6J6C8-F1
#
_cell.length_a   1.000
_cell.length_b   1.000
_cell.length_c   1.000
_cell.angle_alpha   90.00
_cell.angle_beta   90.00
_cell.angle_gamma   90.00
#
_symmetry.space_group_name_H-M   'P 1'
#
loop_
_entity.id
_entity.type
_entity.pdbx_description
1 polymer ?
#
loop_
_entity_poly.entity_id
_entity_poly.type
_entity_poly.pdbx_seq_one_letter_code
_entity_poly.pdbx_strand_id
1 'polypeptide(L)'
;MGDVLDWLQGNVSWDSFRFVSLKCTLAATLYGLWQERNSRIFCAKMKDHTQVATDIANGIRTFLSSKRNVKQSSQNRSICEIWGLPHRIMQSI
;
A
#
# COMPACT_ATOMS: atom_id res chain seq x y z
N MET A 1 -24.44 10.87 10.89
CA MET A 1 -23.06 10.48 10.50
C MET A 1 -22.86 8.95 10.50
N GLY A 2 -23.91 8.11 10.54
CA GLY A 2 -23.79 6.63 10.51
C GLY A 2 -23.93 5.99 9.13
N ASP A 3 -24.64 6.65 8.21
CA ASP A 3 -25.08 6.09 6.92
C ASP A 3 -23.95 5.54 6.03
N VAL A 4 -22.90 6.32 5.81
CA VAL A 4 -21.80 5.93 4.92
C VAL A 4 -20.91 4.84 5.53
N LEU A 5 -20.67 4.88 6.84
CA LEU A 5 -19.81 3.90 7.51
C LEU A 5 -20.50 2.53 7.57
N ASP A 6 -21.79 2.50 7.86
CA ASP A 6 -22.58 1.27 7.89
C ASP A 6 -22.67 0.66 6.48
N TRP A 7 -22.87 1.50 5.45
CA TRP A 7 -22.83 1.05 4.07
C TRP A 7 -21.46 0.46 3.69
N LEU A 8 -20.36 1.13 4.05
CA LEU A 8 -19.00 0.64 3.79
C LEU A 8 -18.73 -0.69 4.51
N GLN A 9 -19.17 -0.84 5.76
CA GLN A 9 -19.00 -2.09 6.51
C GLN A 9 -19.70 -3.28 5.85
N GLY A 10 -20.91 -3.09 5.31
CA GLY A 10 -21.67 -4.15 4.66
C GLY A 10 -21.26 -4.48 3.22
N ASN A 11 -20.67 -3.52 2.50
CA ASN A 11 -20.46 -3.63 1.04
C ASN A 11 -19.00 -3.69 0.61
N VAL A 12 -18.05 -3.42 1.53
CA VAL A 12 -16.62 -3.44 1.21
C VAL A 12 -15.94 -4.66 1.82
N SER A 13 -15.31 -5.46 0.96
CA SER A 13 -14.34 -6.46 1.42
C SER A 13 -13.03 -5.76 1.81
N TRP A 14 -12.91 -5.44 3.10
CA TRP A 14 -11.75 -4.77 3.70
C TRP A 14 -10.45 -5.57 3.56
N ASP A 15 -10.57 -6.90 3.45
CA ASP A 15 -9.46 -7.84 3.27
C ASP A 15 -9.16 -8.14 1.80
N SER A 16 -9.95 -7.59 0.87
CA SER A 16 -9.63 -7.73 -0.54
C SER A 16 -8.26 -7.11 -0.84
N PHE A 17 -7.50 -7.76 -1.71
CA PHE A 17 -6.15 -7.34 -2.04
C PHE A 17 -6.09 -5.88 -2.51
N ARG A 18 -7.11 -5.43 -3.24
CA ARG A 18 -7.29 -4.02 -3.65
C ARG A 18 -7.38 -3.06 -2.46
N PHE A 19 -8.23 -3.37 -1.48
CA PHE A 19 -8.37 -2.49 -0.31
C PHE A 19 -7.12 -2.51 0.56
N VAL A 20 -6.49 -3.68 0.71
CA VAL A 20 -5.21 -3.82 1.40
C VAL A 20 -4.12 -2.99 0.71
N SER A 21 -4.05 -3.02 -0.63
CA SER A 21 -3.06 -2.22 -1.37
C SER A 21 -3.30 -0.72 -1.22
N LEU A 22 -4.56 -0.28 -1.26
CA LEU A 22 -4.91 1.14 -1.05
C LEU A 22 -4.57 1.61 0.36
N LYS A 23 -4.96 0.84 1.39
CA LYS A 23 -4.66 1.16 2.80
C LYS A 23 -3.15 1.21 3.03
N CYS A 24 -2.42 0.23 2.51
CA CYS A 24 -0.96 0.20 2.60
C CYS A 24 -0.34 1.44 1.94
N THR A 25 -0.79 1.78 0.74
CA THR A 25 -0.28 2.96 0.01
C THR A 25 -0.51 4.24 0.79
N LEU A 26 -1.73 4.45 1.30
CA LEU A 26 -2.06 5.64 2.07
C LEU A 26 -1.24 5.71 3.37
N ALA A 27 -1.20 4.62 4.13
CA ALA A 27 -0.48 4.56 5.40
C ALA A 27 1.03 4.78 5.22
N ALA A 28 1.65 4.10 4.25
CA ALA A 28 3.08 4.24 3.96
C ALA A 28 3.43 5.66 3.49
N THR A 29 2.57 6.29 2.69
CA THR A 29 2.77 7.67 2.23
C THR A 29 2.71 8.65 3.40
N LEU A 30 1.66 8.59 4.22
CA LEU A 30 1.51 9.47 5.38
C LEU A 30 2.66 9.28 6.38
N TYR A 31 3.01 8.02 6.68
CA TYR A 31 4.09 7.71 7.59
C TYR A 31 5.45 8.16 7.06
N GLY A 32 5.75 7.91 5.78
CA GLY A 32 7.02 8.32 5.16
C GLY A 32 7.20 9.83 5.15
N LEU A 33 6.15 10.60 4.84
CA LEU A 33 6.18 12.06 4.91
C LEU A 33 6.37 12.56 6.35
N TRP A 34 5.69 11.96 7.32
CA TRP A 34 5.86 12.29 8.74
C TRP A 34 7.29 11.99 9.22
N GLN A 35 7.83 10.83 8.85
CA GLN A 35 9.18 10.41 9.21
C GLN A 35 10.22 11.36 8.62
N GLU A 36 10.09 11.72 7.34
CA GLU A 36 11.01 12.67 6.70
C GLU A 36 10.93 14.06 7.35
N ARG A 37 9.71 14.55 7.63
CA ARG A 37 9.53 15.82 8.35
C ARG A 37 10.27 15.81 9.69
N ASN A 38 10.13 14.74 10.46
CA ASN A 38 10.82 14.60 11.74
C ASN A 38 12.34 14.50 11.57
N SER A 39 12.83 13.76 10.57
CA SER A 39 14.26 13.68 10.26
C SER A 39 14.86 15.05 9.96
N ARG A 40 14.15 15.90 9.20
CA ARG A 40 14.59 17.26 8.89
C ARG A 40 14.68 18.13 10.13
N ILE A 41 13.70 18.05 11.03
CA ILE A 41 13.63 18.85 12.25
C ILE A 41 14.70 18.41 13.26
N PHE A 42 14.88 17.11 13.47
CA PHE A 42 15.64 16.57 14.60
C PHE A 42 17.00 15.98 14.24
N CYS A 43 17.27 15.66 12.97
CA CYS A 43 18.52 15.01 12.56
C CYS A 43 19.32 15.79 11.51
N ALA A 44 18.83 16.95 11.04
CA ALA A 44 19.41 17.75 9.95
C ALA A 44 19.73 16.97 8.65
N LYS A 45 19.21 15.75 8.52
CA LYS A 45 19.30 14.94 7.31
C LYS A 45 18.08 15.21 6.46
N MET A 46 18.33 15.68 5.24
CA MET A 46 17.29 15.96 4.27
C MET A 46 17.46 15.01 3.09
N LYS A 47 16.49 14.12 2.91
CA LYS A 47 16.42 13.32 1.68
C LYS A 47 15.81 14.17 0.58
N ASP A 48 16.29 13.96 -0.64
CA ASP A 48 15.61 14.49 -1.81
C ASP A 48 14.22 13.86 -1.97
N HIS A 49 13.30 14.59 -2.59
CA HIS A 49 11.94 14.14 -2.84
C HIS A 49 11.87 12.81 -3.58
N THR A 50 12.77 12.56 -4.54
CA THR A 50 12.84 11.30 -5.28
C THR A 50 13.22 10.13 -4.36
N GLN A 51 14.14 10.36 -3.42
CA GLN A 51 14.58 9.36 -2.46
C GLN A 51 13.45 9.01 -1.47
N VAL A 52 12.74 10.02 -0.96
CA VAL A 52 11.58 9.81 -0.07
C VAL A 52 10.48 9.00 -0.77
N ALA A 53 10.15 9.37 -2.01
CA ALA A 53 9.15 8.64 -2.80
C ALA A 53 9.59 7.19 -3.07
N THR A 54 10.88 6.98 -3.37
CA THR A 54 11.45 5.66 -3.60
C THR A 54 11.39 4.79 -2.35
N ASP A 55 11.74 5.35 -1.19
CA ASP A 55 11.69 4.64 0.09
C ASP A 55 10.24 4.21 0.43
N ILE A 56 9.27 5.12 0.23
CA ILE A 56 7.84 4.83 0.42
C ILE A 56 7.39 3.71 -0.52
N ALA A 57 7.71 3.83 -1.82
CA ALA A 57 7.34 2.84 -2.82
C ALA A 57 7.94 1.46 -2.51
N ASN A 58 9.20 1.41 -2.09
CA ASN A 58 9.87 0.17 -1.68
C ASN A 58 9.21 -0.45 -0.45
N GLY A 59 8.79 0.36 0.53
CA GLY A 59 8.04 -0.09 1.69
C GLY A 59 6.71 -0.75 1.29
N ILE A 60 5.96 -0.11 0.40
CA ILE A 60 4.70 -0.64 -0.14
C ILE A 60 4.95 -1.96 -0.87
N ARG A 61 5.92 -2.00 -1.80
CA ARG A 61 6.26 -3.20 -2.57
C ARG A 61 6.66 -4.36 -1.66
N THR A 62 7.47 -4.09 -0.64
CA THR A 62 7.90 -5.10 0.35
C THR A 62 6.69 -5.69 1.08
N PHE A 63 5.81 -4.82 1.58
CA PHE A 63 4.60 -5.26 2.27
C PHE A 63 3.66 -6.06 1.36
N LEU A 64 3.38 -5.57 0.15
CA LEU A 64 2.48 -6.27 -0.78
C LEU A 64 3.07 -7.59 -1.27
N SER A 65 4.38 -7.66 -1.48
CA SER A 65 5.06 -8.89 -1.88
C SER A 65 5.03 -9.99 -0.81
N SER A 66 4.83 -9.61 0.47
CA SER A 66 4.67 -10.56 1.57
C SER A 66 3.29 -11.23 1.60
N LYS A 67 2.30 -10.68 0.87
CA LYS A 67 0.96 -11.27 0.80
C LYS A 67 1.01 -12.57 0.01
N ARG A 68 0.20 -13.53 0.44
CA ARG A 68 0.03 -14.84 -0.20
C ARG A 68 -1.44 -15.07 -0.51
N ASN A 69 -1.70 -16.04 -1.37
CA ASN A 69 -3.05 -16.51 -1.70
C ASN A 69 -3.94 -15.39 -2.27
N VAL A 70 -3.34 -14.45 -3.02
CA VAL A 70 -4.11 -13.38 -3.67
C VAL A 70 -4.93 -14.02 -4.79
N LYS A 71 -6.25 -13.86 -4.73
CA LYS A 71 -7.16 -14.42 -5.75
C LYS A 71 -6.77 -13.95 -7.14
N GLN A 72 -6.68 -14.88 -8.09
CA GLN A 72 -6.45 -14.53 -9.48
C GLN A 72 -7.66 -13.80 -10.08
N SER A 73 -7.48 -12.52 -10.37
CA SER A 73 -8.44 -11.66 -11.07
C SER A 73 -7.69 -10.64 -11.93
N SER A 74 -8.33 -10.12 -12.98
CA SER A 74 -7.75 -9.06 -13.82
C SER A 74 -7.35 -7.83 -12.99
N GLN A 75 -8.20 -7.45 -12.02
CA GLN A 75 -7.92 -6.34 -11.12
C GLN A 75 -6.69 -6.58 -10.24
N ASN A 76 -6.59 -7.75 -9.61
CA ASN A 76 -5.44 -8.07 -8.76
C ASN A 76 -4.16 -8.19 -9.59
N ARG A 77 -4.25 -8.71 -10.81
CA ARG A 77 -3.12 -8.76 -11.76
C ARG A 77 -2.63 -7.36 -12.10
N SER A 78 -3.54 -6.44 -12.44
CA SER A 78 -3.18 -5.04 -12.72
C SER A 78 -2.49 -4.37 -11.52
N ILE A 79 -2.97 -4.60 -10.29
CA ILE A 79 -2.30 -4.10 -9.09
C ILE A 79 -0.88 -4.69 -8.96
N CYS A 80 -0.72 -5.99 -9.23
CA CYS A 80 0.60 -6.63 -9.21
C CYS A 80 1.53 -6.03 -10.26
N GLU A 81 1.05 -5.76 -11.47
CA GLU A 81 1.83 -5.15 -12.55
C GLU A 81 2.27 -3.72 -12.19
N ILE A 82 1.35 -2.88 -11.70
CA ILE A 82 1.64 -1.50 -11.28
C ILE A 82 2.74 -1.47 -10.22
N TRP A 83 2.67 -2.36 -9.23
CA TRP A 83 3.66 -2.45 -8.16
C TRP A 83 4.83 -3.39 -8.48
N GLY A 84 4.90 -3.95 -9.69
CA GLY A 84 5.88 -4.96 -10.12
C GLY A 84 6.09 -6.08 -9.11
N LEU A 85 4.98 -6.66 -8.62
CA LEU A 85 4.96 -7.74 -7.65
C LEU A 85 5.18 -9.10 -8.35
N PRO A 86 5.81 -10.07 -7.67
CA PRO A 86 6.09 -11.37 -8.28
C PRO A 86 4.79 -12.17 -8.44
N HIS A 87 4.62 -12.83 -9.59
CA HIS A 87 3.37 -13.53 -9.92
C HIS A 87 2.99 -14.64 -8.92
N ARG A 88 3.98 -15.18 -8.21
CA ARG A 88 3.80 -16.22 -7.16
C ARG A 88 2.90 -15.82 -5.99
N ILE A 89 2.59 -14.53 -5.82
CA ILE A 89 1.64 -14.10 -4.78
C ILE A 89 0.19 -14.44 -5.15
N MET A 90 -0.08 -14.61 -6.45
CA MET A 90 -1.39 -14.97 -6.96
C MET A 90 -1.59 -16.48 -6.96
N GLN A 91 -2.79 -16.94 -6.64
CA GLN A 91 -3.18 -18.36 -6.74
C GLN A 91 -4.47 -18.51 -7.54
N SER A 92 -4.52 -19.54 -8.39
CA SER A 92 -5.77 -20.06 -8.91
C SER A 92 -6.47 -20.76 -7.77
N ILE A 93 -7.68 -20.31 -7.45
CA ILE A 93 -8.61 -21.08 -6.59
C ILE A 93 -9.08 -22.29 -7.40
#